data_AF-A0AAU6FAI1-F1
#
_entry.id   AF-A0AAU6FAI1-F1
#
_cell.length_a   1.000
_cell.length_b   1.000
_cell.length_c   1.000
_cell.angle_alpha   90.00
_cell.angle_beta   90.00
_cell.angle_gamma   90.00
#
_symmetry.space_group_name_H-M   'P 1'
#
loop_
_entity.id
_entity.type
_entity.pdbx_description
1 polymer ?
#
loop_
_entity_poly.entity_id
_entity_poly.type
_entity_poly.pdbx_seq_one_letter_code
_entity_poly.pdbx_strand_id
1 'polypeptide(L)'
;MTREPDGLQPHPPMPSQPPRLTPDPPEPPRPTPDPPEPAHHGPPAWSWWVVGILIPVVGVLATVFAQSSNKDSGDASPAAGASATARESATVDVSDSPEPEETASGSDLTTLEPSPSDTATVKILKRGEFTLPVGNSADLENGTVGESVKAPDIYLAEDVAYFSGMNGRVAHPSGGATAKTCATALAGSEVKQTGNIQDGFDEGTWYCIPTSANHLAGVQWLSTSDKGERFHYIVWDMPAPSSDTD
;
A
#
# COMPACT_ATOMS: atom_id res chain seq x y z
N MET A 1 30.34 -49.12 -47.94
CA MET A 1 30.37 -48.07 -48.97
C MET A 1 29.30 -47.08 -48.63
N THR A 2 29.65 -46.06 -47.85
CA THR A 2 28.73 -45.07 -47.28
C THR A 2 28.89 -43.80 -48.10
N ARG A 3 27.81 -43.37 -48.77
CA ARG A 3 27.81 -42.24 -49.70
C ARG A 3 27.57 -40.96 -48.90
N GLU A 4 28.56 -40.08 -48.92
CA GLU A 4 28.53 -38.72 -48.38
C GLU A 4 27.54 -37.87 -49.21
N PRO A 5 26.56 -37.17 -48.61
CA PRO A 5 25.68 -36.29 -49.37
C PRO A 5 26.37 -34.96 -49.68
N ASP A 6 26.34 -34.63 -50.96
CA ASP A 6 26.84 -33.42 -51.60
C ASP A 6 26.58 -32.12 -50.82
N GLY A 7 27.65 -31.34 -50.70
CA GLY A 7 27.65 -30.03 -50.09
C GLY A 7 26.76 -29.03 -50.82
N LEU A 8 25.89 -28.39 -50.05
CA LEU A 8 25.14 -27.21 -50.46
C LEU A 8 26.12 -26.07 -50.76
N GLN A 9 26.21 -25.69 -52.04
CA GLN A 9 26.93 -24.49 -52.46
C GLN A 9 26.25 -23.24 -51.86
N PRO A 10 27.01 -22.31 -51.26
CA PRO A 10 26.49 -21.02 -50.85
C PRO A 10 26.15 -20.18 -52.08
N HIS A 11 24.92 -19.66 -52.13
CA HIS A 11 24.47 -18.73 -53.16
C HIS A 11 25.25 -17.40 -53.06
N PRO A 12 25.62 -16.79 -54.21
CA PRO A 12 26.25 -15.47 -54.21
C PRO A 12 25.28 -14.39 -53.69
N PRO A 13 25.76 -13.39 -52.94
CA PRO A 13 24.93 -12.29 -52.49
C PRO A 13 24.43 -11.47 -53.69
N MET A 14 23.13 -11.16 -53.70
CA MET A 14 22.54 -10.30 -54.72
C MET A 14 23.11 -8.87 -54.61
N PRO A 15 23.32 -8.18 -55.75
CA PRO A 15 23.76 -6.79 -55.76
C PRO A 15 22.73 -5.89 -55.09
N SER A 16 23.18 -5.14 -54.09
CA SER A 16 22.39 -4.16 -53.35
C SER A 16 21.80 -3.12 -54.31
N GLN A 17 20.46 -3.06 -54.39
CA GLN A 17 19.79 -1.98 -55.10
C GLN A 17 20.09 -0.64 -54.44
N PRO A 18 20.39 0.41 -55.22
CA PRO A 18 20.51 1.76 -54.66
C PRO A 18 19.16 2.21 -54.08
N PRO A 19 19.17 2.96 -52.96
CA PRO A 19 17.95 3.45 -52.34
C PRO A 19 17.18 4.32 -53.34
N ARG A 20 15.91 3.96 -53.59
CA ARG A 20 14.97 4.82 -54.32
C ARG A 20 14.73 6.06 -53.47
N LEU A 21 15.14 7.22 -53.99
CA LEU A 21 14.78 8.52 -53.44
C LEU A 21 13.27 8.72 -53.66
N THR A 22 12.48 8.50 -52.62
CA THR A 22 11.06 8.85 -52.60
C THR A 22 10.97 10.38 -52.51
N PRO A 23 10.17 11.07 -53.34
CA PRO A 23 9.92 12.50 -53.18
C PRO A 23 9.30 12.76 -51.80
N ASP A 24 9.81 13.75 -51.08
CA ASP A 24 9.23 14.15 -49.80
C ASP A 24 7.75 14.54 -49.98
N PRO A 25 6.85 14.08 -49.09
CA PRO A 25 5.46 14.50 -49.11
C PRO A 25 5.35 16.01 -48.84
N PRO A 26 4.38 16.69 -49.48
CA PRO A 26 4.18 18.13 -49.28
C PRO A 26 3.90 18.43 -47.80
N GLU A 27 4.62 19.41 -47.26
CA GLU A 27 4.46 19.89 -45.88
C GLU A 27 3.01 20.34 -45.65
N PRO A 28 2.32 19.85 -44.61
CA PRO A 28 0.98 20.29 -44.29
C PRO A 28 0.98 21.80 -43.96
N PRO A 29 -0.11 22.52 -44.28
CA PRO A 29 -0.20 23.95 -43.98
C PRO A 29 -0.06 24.17 -42.47
N ARG A 30 0.80 25.11 -42.08
CA ARG A 30 0.98 25.50 -40.68
C ARG A 30 -0.36 25.97 -40.10
N PRO A 31 -0.73 25.52 -38.89
CA PRO A 31 -1.88 26.08 -38.18
C PRO A 31 -1.67 27.58 -37.97
N THR A 32 -2.70 28.36 -38.26
CA THR A 32 -2.78 29.76 -37.83
C THR A 32 -2.65 29.84 -36.31
N PRO A 33 -1.95 30.85 -35.75
CA PRO A 33 -1.92 31.05 -34.31
C PRO A 33 -3.34 31.24 -33.77
N ASP A 34 -3.69 30.50 -32.72
CA ASP A 34 -4.95 30.69 -32.03
C ASP A 34 -5.05 32.13 -31.49
N PRO A 35 -6.26 32.74 -31.51
CA PRO A 35 -6.46 34.05 -30.92
C PRO A 35 -6.12 34.00 -29.42
N PRO A 36 -5.55 35.07 -28.85
CA PRO A 36 -5.26 35.12 -27.42
C PRO A 36 -6.56 34.96 -26.63
N GLU A 37 -6.60 33.92 -25.79
CA GLU A 37 -7.72 33.62 -24.92
C GLU A 37 -7.96 34.80 -23.95
N PRO A 38 -9.21 35.23 -23.74
CA PRO A 38 -9.50 36.31 -22.79
C PRO A 38 -9.11 35.88 -21.38
N ALA A 39 -8.35 36.72 -20.68
CA ALA A 39 -7.92 36.49 -19.31
C ALA A 39 -9.12 36.32 -18.37
N HIS A 40 -9.45 35.07 -18.04
CA HIS A 40 -10.42 34.75 -17.00
C HIS A 40 -9.81 35.06 -15.62
N HIS A 41 -10.02 36.29 -15.15
CA HIS A 41 -9.81 36.66 -13.74
C HIS A 41 -10.97 36.13 -12.89
N GLY A 42 -11.04 34.80 -12.71
CA GLY A 42 -11.84 34.18 -11.66
C GLY A 42 -11.10 34.26 -10.31
N PRO A 43 -11.82 34.36 -9.17
CA PRO A 43 -11.19 34.26 -7.86
C PRO A 43 -10.44 32.92 -7.78
N PRO A 44 -9.23 32.90 -7.22
CA PRO A 44 -8.35 31.77 -7.42
C PRO A 44 -8.84 30.54 -6.64
N ALA A 45 -8.77 29.38 -7.29
CA ALA A 45 -9.30 28.10 -6.81
C ALA A 45 -8.70 27.60 -5.48
N TRP A 46 -7.63 28.23 -4.98
CA TRP A 46 -7.05 27.93 -3.67
C TRP A 46 -7.89 28.46 -2.49
N SER A 47 -8.88 29.31 -2.74
CA SER A 47 -9.74 29.90 -1.70
C SER A 47 -10.70 28.89 -1.04
N TRP A 48 -11.01 27.76 -1.70
CA TRP A 48 -12.02 26.82 -1.22
C TRP A 48 -11.50 25.86 -0.14
N TRP A 49 -10.20 25.59 -0.10
CA TRP A 49 -9.61 24.76 0.95
C TRP A 49 -9.62 25.47 2.31
N VAL A 50 -9.46 26.79 2.33
CA VAL A 50 -9.38 27.57 3.58
C VAL A 50 -10.72 27.59 4.34
N VAL A 51 -11.85 27.63 3.61
CA VAL A 51 -13.19 27.63 4.24
C VAL A 51 -13.52 26.27 4.85
N GLY A 52 -13.01 25.16 4.28
CA GLY A 52 -13.23 23.81 4.80
C GLY A 52 -12.51 23.49 6.12
N ILE A 53 -11.38 24.15 6.41
CA ILE A 53 -10.58 23.90 7.62
C ILE A 53 -11.12 24.66 8.83
N LEU A 54 -11.75 25.82 8.66
CA LEU A 54 -12.21 26.63 9.78
C LEU A 54 -13.39 26.02 10.56
N ILE A 55 -14.25 25.22 9.91
CA ILE A 55 -15.42 24.61 10.54
C ILE A 55 -15.05 23.54 11.61
N PRO A 56 -14.16 22.56 11.34
CA PRO A 56 -13.81 21.56 12.36
C PRO A 56 -13.05 22.14 13.56
N VAL A 57 -12.24 23.19 13.38
CA VAL A 57 -11.44 23.78 14.47
C VAL A 57 -12.33 24.42 15.55
N VAL A 58 -13.42 25.10 15.15
CA VAL A 58 -14.39 25.69 16.11
C VAL A 58 -15.15 24.58 16.85
N GLY A 59 -15.45 23.45 16.20
CA GLY A 59 -16.10 22.29 16.82
C GLY A 59 -15.25 21.61 17.90
N VAL A 60 -13.94 21.46 17.66
CA VAL A 60 -13.01 20.87 18.65
C VAL A 60 -12.87 21.79 19.86
N LEU A 61 -12.72 23.11 19.66
CA LEU A 61 -12.64 24.08 20.76
C LEU A 61 -13.90 24.08 21.64
N ALA A 62 -15.11 24.03 21.06
CA ALA A 62 -16.34 23.96 21.82
C ALA A 62 -16.46 22.70 22.69
N THR A 63 -15.98 21.56 22.18
CA THR A 63 -16.03 20.27 22.90
C THR A 63 -15.08 20.24 24.10
N VAL A 64 -13.89 20.84 23.96
CA VAL A 64 -12.90 20.93 25.05
C VAL A 64 -13.38 21.88 26.16
N PHE A 65 -14.01 23.00 25.81
CA PHE A 65 -14.57 23.91 26.82
C PHE A 65 -15.79 23.33 27.56
N ALA A 66 -16.62 22.51 26.90
CA ALA A 66 -17.73 21.81 27.54
C ALA A 66 -17.25 20.75 28.56
N GLN A 67 -16.14 20.06 28.28
CA GLN A 67 -15.55 19.10 29.23
C GLN A 67 -14.76 19.77 30.36
N SER A 68 -14.20 20.95 30.13
CA SER A 68 -13.50 21.75 31.15
C SER A 68 -14.45 22.39 32.18
N SER A 69 -15.73 22.58 31.85
CA SER A 69 -16.67 23.29 32.73
C SER A 69 -17.50 22.38 33.64
N ASN A 70 -17.33 21.06 33.54
CA ASN A 70 -18.14 20.08 34.27
C ASN A 70 -17.32 19.21 35.24
N LYS A 71 -16.33 19.84 35.90
CA LYS A 71 -15.51 19.19 36.93
C LYS A 71 -15.82 19.78 38.30
N ASP A 72 -17.10 19.74 38.65
CA ASP A 72 -17.53 19.79 40.04
C ASP A 72 -18.69 18.82 40.26
N SER A 73 -18.49 17.93 41.22
CA SER A 73 -19.49 17.09 41.92
C SER A 73 -19.97 15.80 41.27
N GLY A 74 -19.69 14.67 41.94
CA GLY A 74 -20.72 13.66 42.20
C GLY A 74 -20.45 12.24 41.69
N ASP A 75 -19.98 11.40 42.61
CA ASP A 75 -20.09 9.93 42.65
C ASP A 75 -21.35 9.36 41.96
N ALA A 76 -21.17 8.39 41.06
CA ALA A 76 -22.09 7.24 40.87
C ALA A 76 -21.66 6.31 39.71
N SER A 77 -21.23 5.10 40.03
CA SER A 77 -21.60 3.86 39.30
C SER A 77 -21.18 2.64 40.16
N PRO A 78 -21.79 1.44 40.04
CA PRO A 78 -22.75 0.99 39.03
C PRO A 78 -23.99 0.24 39.60
N ALA A 79 -25.08 0.16 38.83
CA ALA A 79 -26.20 -0.74 39.13
C ALA A 79 -26.31 -1.83 38.05
N ALA A 80 -26.25 -3.08 38.53
CA ALA A 80 -26.48 -4.32 37.81
C ALA A 80 -27.99 -4.65 37.68
N GLY A 81 -28.32 -5.46 36.66
CA GLY A 81 -29.58 -6.19 36.53
C GLY A 81 -30.03 -6.27 35.07
N ALA A 82 -30.62 -7.35 34.55
CA ALA A 82 -30.86 -8.70 35.02
C ALA A 82 -31.26 -9.57 33.79
N SER A 83 -31.17 -10.88 33.96
CA SER A 83 -31.54 -12.03 33.13
C SER A 83 -32.69 -11.90 32.11
N ALA A 84 -32.54 -12.65 31.00
CA ALA A 84 -33.64 -13.40 30.39
C ALA A 84 -33.13 -14.73 29.79
N THR A 85 -33.92 -15.78 30.00
CA THR A 85 -33.59 -17.20 29.89
C THR A 85 -34.27 -17.83 28.67
N ALA A 86 -33.60 -18.85 28.10
CA ALA A 86 -34.15 -20.13 27.60
C ALA A 86 -34.51 -20.35 26.11
N ARG A 87 -34.15 -21.60 25.71
CA ARG A 87 -34.66 -22.53 24.66
C ARG A 87 -34.08 -22.43 23.25
N GLU A 88 -33.80 -23.51 22.51
CA GLU A 88 -33.78 -24.98 22.72
C GLU A 88 -33.17 -25.65 21.47
N SER A 89 -32.36 -26.69 21.67
CA SER A 89 -32.05 -27.89 20.87
C SER A 89 -31.78 -27.86 19.35
N ALA A 90 -30.64 -28.46 18.97
CA ALA A 90 -30.62 -29.69 18.17
C ALA A 90 -29.34 -30.51 18.43
N THR A 91 -29.54 -31.69 19.02
CA THR A 91 -28.60 -32.80 19.25
C THR A 91 -28.42 -33.64 17.97
N VAL A 92 -27.19 -34.12 17.74
CA VAL A 92 -26.93 -35.50 17.29
C VAL A 92 -25.70 -36.02 18.05
N ASP A 93 -25.86 -37.22 18.57
CA ASP A 93 -25.05 -37.99 19.50
C ASP A 93 -24.20 -39.06 18.77
N VAL A 94 -23.48 -39.87 19.54
CA VAL A 94 -22.77 -41.14 19.26
C VAL A 94 -21.26 -40.98 19.00
N SER A 95 -20.37 -41.07 19.99
CA SER A 95 -20.03 -42.18 20.94
C SER A 95 -19.08 -43.22 20.33
N ASP A 96 -17.84 -43.31 20.83
CA ASP A 96 -17.31 -44.51 21.52
C ASP A 96 -15.94 -44.23 22.20
N SER A 97 -15.80 -44.73 23.42
CA SER A 97 -14.66 -44.70 24.39
C SER A 97 -13.91 -46.07 24.30
N PRO A 98 -12.96 -46.53 25.18
CA PRO A 98 -12.08 -45.95 26.22
C PRO A 98 -10.56 -46.27 25.99
N GLU A 99 -9.56 -45.51 26.51
CA GLU A 99 -8.79 -45.61 27.80
C GLU A 99 -7.90 -46.88 27.98
N PRO A 100 -6.89 -46.96 28.89
CA PRO A 100 -5.96 -45.99 29.52
C PRO A 100 -4.47 -46.43 29.46
N GLU A 101 -3.52 -45.60 29.93
CA GLU A 101 -2.49 -46.06 30.90
C GLU A 101 -1.85 -44.89 31.66
N GLU A 102 -1.71 -45.09 32.98
CA GLU A 102 -1.25 -44.15 34.01
C GLU A 102 0.27 -43.93 34.01
N THR A 103 0.74 -42.74 34.43
CA THR A 103 1.81 -42.67 35.44
C THR A 103 1.78 -41.34 36.20
N ALA A 104 1.78 -41.44 37.52
CA ALA A 104 1.79 -40.36 38.49
C ALA A 104 3.17 -39.72 38.68
N SER A 105 3.22 -38.41 38.98
CA SER A 105 3.90 -37.85 40.17
C SER A 105 4.00 -36.33 40.09
N GLY A 106 3.68 -35.70 41.22
CA GLY A 106 3.54 -34.25 41.34
C GLY A 106 4.84 -33.45 41.28
N SER A 107 4.66 -32.16 41.02
CA SER A 107 5.45 -31.08 41.56
C SER A 107 4.61 -29.81 41.52
N ASP A 108 4.29 -29.30 42.71
CA ASP A 108 3.95 -27.90 42.95
C ASP A 108 5.03 -27.01 42.32
N LEU A 109 4.68 -26.27 41.28
CA LEU A 109 5.36 -25.05 40.88
C LEU A 109 4.29 -24.10 40.33
N THR A 110 3.97 -23.13 41.18
CA THR A 110 3.41 -21.81 40.91
C THR A 110 3.04 -21.57 39.44
N THR A 111 1.74 -21.62 39.16
CA THR A 111 1.11 -21.06 37.96
C THR A 111 1.46 -19.57 37.86
N LEU A 112 2.58 -19.25 37.21
CA LEU A 112 2.75 -17.94 36.60
C LEU A 112 1.93 -17.97 35.33
N GLU A 113 0.64 -17.72 35.48
CA GLU A 113 -0.23 -17.36 34.37
C GLU A 113 0.39 -16.12 33.73
N PRO A 114 0.87 -16.17 32.46
CA PRO A 114 1.35 -14.98 31.80
C PRO A 114 0.14 -14.05 31.66
N SER A 115 0.14 -12.99 32.46
CA SER A 115 -0.79 -11.87 32.34
C SER A 115 -0.87 -11.49 30.86
N PRO A 116 -2.07 -11.41 30.25
CA PRO A 116 -2.19 -11.03 28.85
C PRO A 116 -1.63 -9.62 28.71
N SER A 117 -0.39 -9.53 28.21
CA SER A 117 0.17 -8.27 27.79
C SER A 117 -0.74 -7.74 26.69
N ASP A 118 -1.50 -6.70 26.99
CA ASP A 118 -2.30 -5.89 26.08
C ASP A 118 -1.40 -5.31 24.97
N THR A 119 -0.96 -6.19 24.08
CA THR A 119 -0.28 -5.81 22.86
C THR A 119 -1.39 -5.49 21.90
N ALA A 120 -1.86 -4.24 21.92
CA ALA A 120 -2.88 -3.74 21.01
C ALA A 120 -2.49 -4.14 19.58
N THR A 121 -3.22 -5.10 19.01
CA THR A 121 -2.96 -5.60 17.66
C THR A 121 -3.51 -4.57 16.69
N VAL A 122 -2.63 -3.94 15.91
CA VAL A 122 -3.02 -2.96 14.89
C VAL A 122 -3.90 -3.65 13.84
N LYS A 123 -5.09 -3.09 13.59
CA LYS A 123 -6.03 -3.63 12.60
C LYS A 123 -5.46 -3.51 11.19
N ILE A 124 -5.63 -4.56 10.38
CA ILE A 124 -5.31 -4.53 8.96
C ILE A 124 -6.56 -4.07 8.20
N LEU A 125 -6.45 -3.00 7.42
CA LEU A 125 -7.51 -2.51 6.56
C LEU A 125 -7.58 -3.32 5.27
N LYS A 126 -6.42 -3.61 4.69
CA LYS A 126 -6.32 -4.33 3.42
C LYS A 126 -5.02 -5.08 3.27
N ARG A 127 -5.06 -6.13 2.45
CA ARG A 127 -3.90 -6.90 2.01
C ARG A 127 -4.18 -7.48 0.63
N GLY A 128 -3.17 -7.58 -0.21
CA GLY A 128 -3.32 -8.25 -1.49
C GLY A 128 -2.02 -8.30 -2.29
N GLU A 129 -2.16 -8.72 -3.53
CA GLU A 129 -1.12 -8.63 -4.55
C GLU A 129 -1.66 -7.85 -5.74
N PHE A 130 -0.78 -7.18 -6.47
CA PHE A 130 -1.11 -6.57 -7.75
C PHE A 130 0.11 -6.58 -8.68
N THR A 131 -0.14 -6.41 -9.96
CA THR A 131 0.89 -6.13 -10.96
C THR A 131 0.74 -4.69 -11.39
N LEU A 132 1.84 -3.94 -11.37
CA LEU A 132 1.90 -2.54 -11.75
C LEU A 132 2.66 -2.42 -13.07
N PRO A 133 1.97 -2.18 -14.20
CA PRO A 133 2.62 -1.87 -15.45
C PRO A 133 3.43 -0.57 -15.36
N VAL A 134 4.45 -0.46 -16.21
CA VAL A 134 5.22 0.78 -16.36
C VAL A 134 4.29 1.92 -16.80
N GLY A 135 4.49 3.11 -16.20
CA GLY A 135 3.65 4.28 -16.45
C GLY A 135 2.32 4.27 -15.70
N ASN A 136 2.04 3.23 -14.90
CA ASN A 136 0.82 3.14 -14.11
C ASN A 136 1.05 3.49 -12.64
N SER A 137 -0.06 3.74 -11.98
CA SER A 137 -0.15 4.04 -10.55
C SER A 137 -1.08 3.04 -9.85
N ALA A 138 -0.93 2.93 -8.52
CA ALA A 138 -1.82 2.12 -7.70
C ALA A 138 -2.28 2.88 -6.45
N ASP A 139 -3.53 2.64 -6.07
CA ASP A 139 -4.12 3.02 -4.79
C ASP A 139 -4.32 1.73 -4.00
N LEU A 140 -3.60 1.61 -2.88
CA LEU A 140 -3.54 0.43 -2.03
C LEU A 140 -4.76 0.30 -1.13
N GLU A 141 -5.42 1.40 -0.76
CA GLU A 141 -6.65 1.41 0.02
C GLU A 141 -7.79 0.78 -0.78
N ASN A 142 -7.90 1.19 -2.05
CA ASN A 142 -8.96 0.71 -2.94
C ASN A 142 -8.52 -0.50 -3.77
N GLY A 143 -7.22 -0.83 -3.79
CA GLY A 143 -6.66 -1.96 -4.54
C GLY A 143 -6.84 -1.78 -6.04
N THR A 144 -6.73 -0.54 -6.51
CA THR A 144 -6.94 -0.18 -7.92
C THR A 144 -5.61 0.15 -8.57
N VAL A 145 -5.46 -0.24 -9.84
CA VAL A 145 -4.25 -0.04 -10.65
C VAL A 145 -4.63 0.50 -12.02
N GLY A 146 -3.89 1.48 -12.53
CA GLY A 146 -4.06 2.01 -13.88
C GLY A 146 -3.27 3.29 -14.14
N GLU A 147 -3.34 3.78 -15.37
CA GLU A 147 -2.67 5.02 -15.81
C GLU A 147 -3.16 6.27 -15.05
N SER A 148 -4.41 6.26 -14.59
CA SER A 148 -5.03 7.39 -13.90
C SER A 148 -5.87 6.89 -12.72
N VAL A 149 -5.19 6.54 -11.63
CA VAL A 149 -5.84 6.19 -10.37
C VAL A 149 -6.09 7.47 -9.57
N LYS A 150 -7.25 7.56 -8.91
CA LYS A 150 -7.55 8.67 -8.02
C LYS A 150 -6.74 8.51 -6.73
N ALA A 151 -5.97 9.54 -6.36
CA ALA A 151 -5.16 9.55 -5.14
C ALA A 151 -4.21 8.34 -5.03
N PRO A 152 -3.31 8.14 -6.01
CA PRO A 152 -2.40 7.00 -6.03
C PRO A 152 -1.41 7.09 -4.87
N ASP A 153 -0.99 5.92 -4.37
CA ASP A 153 0.03 5.77 -3.33
C ASP A 153 1.42 5.50 -3.92
N ILE A 154 1.44 4.76 -5.02
CA ILE A 154 2.67 4.40 -5.75
C ILE A 154 2.51 4.63 -7.25
N TYR A 155 3.64 4.91 -7.89
CA TYR A 155 3.76 5.04 -9.33
C TYR A 155 5.02 4.34 -9.81
N LEU A 156 4.90 3.59 -10.91
CA LEU A 156 6.04 2.94 -11.55
C LEU A 156 6.48 3.78 -12.75
N ALA A 157 7.67 4.38 -12.64
CA ALA A 157 8.25 5.18 -13.70
C ALA A 157 8.69 4.32 -14.89
N GLU A 158 8.96 4.97 -16.03
CA GLU A 158 9.47 4.32 -17.24
C GLU A 158 10.81 3.60 -17.04
N ASP A 159 11.59 4.03 -16.04
CA ASP A 159 12.79 3.34 -15.57
C ASP A 159 12.42 2.31 -14.51
N VAL A 160 12.45 1.02 -14.89
CA VAL A 160 12.00 -0.13 -14.09
C VAL A 160 12.84 -0.38 -12.83
N ALA A 161 13.92 0.37 -12.61
CA ALA A 161 14.76 0.19 -11.43
C ALA A 161 14.11 0.71 -10.13
N TYR A 162 13.07 1.56 -10.21
CA TYR A 162 12.50 2.19 -9.03
C TYR A 162 10.98 2.41 -9.13
N PHE A 163 10.28 2.32 -8.00
CA PHE A 163 8.94 2.92 -7.86
C PHE A 163 9.00 4.20 -7.03
N SER A 164 8.06 5.11 -7.26
CA SER A 164 7.90 6.35 -6.49
C SER A 164 6.75 6.23 -5.51
N GLY A 165 6.96 6.64 -4.26
CA GLY A 165 5.87 6.88 -3.32
C GLY A 165 5.25 8.25 -3.59
N MET A 166 3.96 8.32 -3.87
CA MET A 166 3.30 9.56 -4.30
C MET A 166 3.18 10.60 -3.18
N ASN A 167 3.27 10.17 -1.93
CA ASN A 167 3.42 11.04 -0.76
C ASN A 167 4.88 11.48 -0.53
N GLY A 168 5.80 11.18 -1.47
CA GLY A 168 7.22 11.55 -1.43
C GLY A 168 8.04 10.81 -0.37
N ARG A 169 7.50 9.74 0.22
CA ARG A 169 8.09 9.07 1.38
C ARG A 169 8.04 7.55 1.23
N VAL A 170 9.22 6.97 1.21
CA VAL A 170 9.51 5.54 1.11
C VAL A 170 10.66 5.24 2.07
N ALA A 171 10.49 4.25 2.93
CA ALA A 171 11.52 3.81 3.87
C ALA A 171 11.63 2.28 3.90
N HIS A 172 12.82 1.77 4.25
CA HIS A 172 13.04 0.35 4.44
C HIS A 172 12.85 -0.04 5.91
N PRO A 173 11.95 -0.98 6.24
CA PRO A 173 11.83 -1.48 7.61
C PRO A 173 12.95 -2.48 7.93
N SER A 174 13.54 -2.36 9.12
CA SER A 174 14.45 -3.37 9.65
C SER A 174 13.66 -4.62 10.08
N GLY A 175 13.96 -5.78 9.50
CA GLY A 175 13.40 -7.07 9.94
C GLY A 175 11.98 -7.38 9.42
N GLY A 176 11.60 -6.80 8.27
CA GLY A 176 10.32 -7.06 7.61
C GLY A 176 9.23 -6.03 7.93
N ALA A 177 8.12 -6.08 7.19
CA ALA A 177 7.05 -5.09 7.32
C ALA A 177 6.00 -5.48 8.37
N THR A 178 5.99 -4.70 9.44
CA THR A 178 4.91 -4.64 10.43
C THR A 178 4.50 -3.19 10.60
N ALA A 179 3.32 -2.93 11.16
CA ALA A 179 2.90 -1.55 11.45
C ALA A 179 3.96 -0.81 12.29
N LYS A 180 4.54 -1.48 13.30
CA LYS A 180 5.57 -0.87 14.16
C LYS A 180 6.88 -0.58 13.40
N THR A 181 7.42 -1.56 12.67
CA THR A 181 8.68 -1.37 11.93
C THR A 181 8.54 -0.34 10.83
N CYS A 182 7.38 -0.27 10.17
CA CYS A 182 7.11 0.73 9.16
C CYS A 182 6.91 2.14 9.73
N ALA A 183 6.22 2.29 10.87
CA ALA A 183 6.12 3.58 11.54
C ALA A 183 7.50 4.09 11.97
N THR A 184 8.33 3.23 12.56
CA THR A 184 9.71 3.59 12.94
C THR A 184 10.55 3.98 11.71
N ALA A 185 10.48 3.22 10.61
CA ALA A 185 11.25 3.51 9.42
C ALA A 185 10.87 4.86 8.78
N LEU A 186 9.56 5.18 8.72
CA LEU A 186 9.07 6.44 8.17
C LEU A 186 9.31 7.66 9.07
N ALA A 187 9.50 7.45 10.37
CA ALA A 187 9.91 8.51 11.31
C ALA A 187 11.44 8.72 11.33
N GLY A 188 12.21 7.85 10.67
CA GLY A 188 13.66 7.94 10.60
C GLY A 188 14.17 8.99 9.60
N SER A 189 15.48 9.24 9.63
CA SER A 189 16.15 10.19 8.73
C SER A 189 16.44 9.63 7.34
N GLU A 190 16.25 8.33 7.11
CA GLU A 190 16.61 7.64 5.85
C GLU A 190 15.43 7.51 4.88
N VAL A 191 14.40 8.34 5.04
CA VAL A 191 13.24 8.38 4.15
C VAL A 191 13.66 8.93 2.77
N LYS A 192 13.31 8.20 1.72
CA LYS A 192 13.54 8.55 0.32
C LYS A 192 12.21 8.81 -0.39
N GLN A 193 12.27 9.28 -1.63
CA GLN A 193 11.08 9.40 -2.48
C GLN A 193 10.76 8.12 -3.25
N THR A 194 11.75 7.22 -3.38
CA THR A 194 11.69 6.04 -4.23
C THR A 194 12.18 4.78 -3.52
N GLY A 195 11.66 3.63 -3.94
CA GLY A 195 12.13 2.30 -3.56
C GLY A 195 12.78 1.59 -4.75
N ASN A 196 13.84 0.81 -4.51
CA ASN A 196 14.59 0.09 -5.55
C ASN A 196 13.96 -1.29 -5.81
N ILE A 197 13.78 -1.65 -7.08
CA ILE A 197 13.13 -2.91 -7.47
C ILE A 197 13.93 -3.61 -8.57
N GLN A 198 15.25 -3.57 -8.47
CA GLN A 198 16.12 -4.25 -9.42
C GLN A 198 16.16 -5.78 -9.22
N ASP A 199 15.95 -6.51 -10.33
CA ASP A 199 16.07 -7.97 -10.42
C ASP A 199 17.36 -8.50 -9.79
N GLY A 200 17.20 -9.53 -8.95
CA GLY A 200 18.30 -10.27 -8.33
C GLY A 200 18.94 -9.62 -7.10
N PHE A 201 18.54 -8.40 -6.72
CA PHE A 201 19.05 -7.74 -5.51
C PHE A 201 17.98 -7.53 -4.44
N ASP A 202 16.77 -7.18 -4.86
CA ASP A 202 15.72 -6.70 -3.94
C ASP A 202 14.44 -7.55 -3.94
N GLU A 203 14.43 -8.73 -4.56
CA GLU A 203 13.24 -9.60 -4.54
C GLU A 203 12.89 -9.99 -3.09
N GLY A 204 11.65 -9.72 -2.71
CA GLY A 204 11.17 -9.91 -1.35
C GLY A 204 11.48 -8.74 -0.40
N THR A 205 12.11 -7.67 -0.87
CA THR A 205 12.37 -6.46 -0.07
C THR A 205 11.08 -5.73 0.23
N TRP A 206 10.93 -5.36 1.50
CA TRP A 206 9.81 -4.57 1.99
C TRP A 206 10.13 -3.09 2.00
N TYR A 207 9.11 -2.31 1.70
CA TYR A 207 9.09 -0.85 1.74
C TYR A 207 7.90 -0.39 2.57
N CYS A 208 8.05 0.74 3.23
CA CYS A 208 7.02 1.38 4.03
C CYS A 208 6.69 2.73 3.42
N ILE A 209 5.40 3.00 3.23
CA ILE A 209 4.92 4.24 2.62
C ILE A 209 3.66 4.73 3.35
N PRO A 210 3.42 6.05 3.40
CA PRO A 210 2.09 6.60 3.68
C PRO A 210 1.16 6.38 2.49
N THR A 211 -0.09 6.00 2.74
CA THR A 211 -1.15 6.06 1.74
C THR A 211 -1.72 7.47 1.62
N SER A 212 -2.47 7.75 0.56
CA SER A 212 -3.15 9.02 0.31
C SER A 212 -4.25 9.31 1.33
N ALA A 213 -4.76 8.28 2.01
CA ALA A 213 -5.66 8.39 3.16
C ALA A 213 -4.91 8.59 4.49
N ASN A 214 -3.59 8.77 4.45
CA ASN A 214 -2.70 8.90 5.61
C ASN A 214 -2.62 7.63 6.49
N HIS A 215 -2.92 6.45 5.95
CA HIS A 215 -2.63 5.20 6.63
C HIS A 215 -1.19 4.75 6.36
N LEU A 216 -0.72 3.83 7.20
CA LEU A 216 0.56 3.18 7.02
C LEU A 216 0.41 1.94 6.12
N ALA A 217 1.24 1.85 5.08
CA ALA A 217 1.30 0.68 4.21
C ALA A 217 2.71 0.10 4.14
N GLY A 218 2.75 -1.23 3.99
CA GLY A 218 3.93 -1.99 3.63
C GLY A 218 3.75 -2.55 2.23
N VAL A 219 4.76 -2.42 1.39
CA VAL A 219 4.78 -2.93 0.01
C VAL A 219 6.03 -3.78 -0.17
N GLN A 220 5.85 -5.03 -0.55
CA GLN A 220 6.92 -5.95 -0.90
C GLN A 220 7.00 -6.06 -2.41
N TRP A 221 8.16 -5.80 -2.98
CA TRP A 221 8.38 -6.13 -4.38
C TRP A 221 8.69 -7.63 -4.51
N LEU A 222 7.99 -8.30 -5.44
CA LEU A 222 8.07 -9.74 -5.60
C LEU A 222 8.90 -10.11 -6.82
N SER A 223 8.60 -9.57 -7.99
CA SER A 223 9.29 -9.95 -9.23
C SER A 223 8.85 -9.09 -10.40
N THR A 224 9.70 -9.04 -11.42
CA THR A 224 9.36 -8.56 -12.75
C THR A 224 8.49 -9.61 -13.49
N SER A 225 7.46 -9.17 -14.20
CA SER A 225 6.62 -10.03 -15.07
C SER A 225 6.42 -9.40 -16.46
N ASP A 226 5.87 -10.17 -17.39
CA ASP A 226 5.51 -9.70 -18.74
C ASP A 226 4.50 -8.53 -18.73
N LYS A 227 3.77 -8.36 -17.63
CA LYS A 227 2.75 -7.32 -17.44
C LYS A 227 3.21 -6.17 -16.55
N GLY A 228 4.46 -6.18 -16.08
CA GLY A 228 5.03 -5.20 -15.16
C GLY A 228 5.44 -5.79 -13.82
N GLU A 229 5.57 -4.94 -12.82
CA GLU A 229 6.16 -5.28 -11.51
C GLU A 229 5.13 -5.86 -10.56
N ARG A 230 5.44 -6.98 -9.94
CA ARG A 230 4.54 -7.64 -8.98
C ARG A 230 4.84 -7.19 -7.57
N PHE A 231 3.80 -6.84 -6.84
CA PHE A 231 3.90 -6.42 -5.46
C PHE A 231 2.92 -7.18 -4.58
N HIS A 232 3.33 -7.45 -3.35
CA HIS A 232 2.45 -7.76 -2.23
C HIS A 232 2.32 -6.52 -1.35
N TYR A 233 1.14 -6.27 -0.77
CA TYR A 233 0.96 -5.11 0.09
C TYR A 233 0.05 -5.39 1.29
N ILE A 234 0.24 -4.59 2.33
CA ILE A 234 -0.56 -4.57 3.55
C ILE A 234 -0.81 -3.10 3.94
N VAL A 235 -2.05 -2.75 4.24
CA VAL A 235 -2.45 -1.45 4.77
C VAL A 235 -2.97 -1.64 6.20
N TRP A 236 -2.43 -0.87 7.14
CA TRP A 236 -2.81 -0.90 8.55
C TRP A 236 -3.67 0.31 8.91
N ASP A 237 -4.62 0.11 9.83
CA ASP A 237 -5.43 1.17 10.45
C ASP A 237 -4.59 1.92 11.48
N MET A 238 -3.58 2.62 10.98
CA MET A 238 -2.60 3.38 11.75
C MET A 238 -2.17 4.59 10.93
N PRO A 239 -2.19 5.80 11.51
CA PRO A 239 -1.72 6.97 10.80
C PRO A 239 -0.21 6.86 10.51
N ALA A 240 0.21 7.25 9.31
CA ALA A 240 1.63 7.39 9.02
C ALA A 240 2.23 8.55 9.86
N PRO A 241 3.47 8.42 10.39
CA PRO A 241 4.13 9.53 11.07
C PRO A 241 4.24 10.74 10.14
N SER A 242 3.97 11.97 10.57
CA SER A 242 4.18 13.14 9.73
C SER A 242 5.68 13.41 9.53
N SER A 243 6.02 14.18 8.50
CA SER A 243 7.39 14.64 8.24
C SER A 243 7.77 15.89 9.04
N ASP A 244 6.96 16.28 10.03
CA ASP A 244 7.20 17.47 10.85
C ASP A 244 8.33 17.19 11.84
N THR A 245 9.54 17.15 11.31
CA THR A 245 10.75 17.45 12.08
C THR A 245 10.97 18.94 11.98
N ASP A 246 10.78 19.62 13.13
CA ASP A 246 11.15 21.01 13.42
C ASP A 246 12.53 21.44 12.87
#